data_AF-A0A7C3T2J3-F1
#
_entry.id   AF-A0A7C3T2J3-F1
#
_cell.length_a   1.000
_cell.length_b   1.000
_cell.length_c   1.000
_cell.angle_alpha   90.00
_cell.angle_beta   90.00
_cell.angle_gamma   90.00
#
_symmetry.space_group_name_H-M   'P 1'
#
loop_
_entity.id
_entity.type
_entity.pdbx_description
1 polymer ?
#
loop_
_entity_poly.entity_id
_entity_poly.type
_entity_poly.pdbx_seq_one_letter_code
_entity_poly.pdbx_strand_id
1 'polypeptide(L)'
;MKKCFTVLLAASLALTLALSLIGCGGEKDLESAKSLVKEGDIKYDEVETAKANLEQKQTEIAKVLMTGDTSALTPGQMEQTKKEVEEIVSKIGADLITAKASYEQVLQLEGVQKYKDYASKMIEVIEKNQELLDQVEVLIAKFMQMMTSGAKPDLTTILESEEMQKINELTEEIDALMDEASKLKKDLK
;
A
#
# COMPACT_ATOMS: atom_id res chain seq x y z
N MET A 1 -9.37 -4.36 72.44
CA MET A 1 -10.00 -3.46 71.46
C MET A 1 -9.03 -3.10 70.32
N LYS A 2 -8.66 -4.04 69.43
CA LYS A 2 -7.77 -3.75 68.27
C LYS A 2 -7.93 -4.72 67.08
N LYS A 3 -9.12 -5.28 66.79
CA LYS A 3 -9.26 -6.24 65.66
C LYS A 3 -10.61 -6.23 64.93
N CYS A 4 -11.30 -5.09 64.82
CA CYS A 4 -12.60 -5.04 64.10
C CYS A 4 -12.72 -3.99 63.00
N PHE A 5 -11.68 -3.22 62.67
CA PHE A 5 -11.81 -2.08 61.73
C PHE A 5 -11.14 -2.24 60.37
N THR A 6 -10.51 -3.38 60.07
CA THR A 6 -9.69 -3.53 58.85
C THR A 6 -10.34 -4.34 57.72
N VAL A 7 -11.60 -4.77 57.89
CA VAL A 7 -12.30 -5.56 56.85
C VAL A 7 -13.29 -4.71 56.03
N LEU A 8 -13.65 -3.51 56.49
CA LEU A 8 -14.61 -2.67 55.77
C LEU A 8 -13.99 -1.77 54.67
N LEU A 9 -12.66 -1.57 54.67
CA LEU A 9 -12.00 -0.69 53.71
C LEU A 9 -11.50 -1.41 52.43
N ALA A 10 -11.47 -2.75 52.43
CA ALA A 10 -11.05 -3.54 51.28
C ALA A 10 -12.19 -3.86 50.31
N ALA A 11 -13.46 -3.70 50.74
CA ALA A 11 -14.63 -3.94 49.91
C ALA A 11 -15.10 -2.72 49.11
N SER A 12 -14.66 -1.49 49.46
CA SER A 12 -15.00 -0.27 48.72
C SER A 12 -14.02 0.09 47.60
N LEU A 13 -12.79 -0.46 47.62
CA LEU A 13 -11.79 -0.21 46.57
C LEU A 13 -11.86 -1.19 45.39
N ALA A 14 -12.60 -2.28 45.52
CA ALA A 14 -12.76 -3.27 44.45
C ALA A 14 -13.94 -2.96 43.51
N LEU A 15 -14.84 -2.01 43.87
CA LEU A 15 -16.00 -1.66 43.04
C LEU A 15 -15.80 -0.41 42.15
N THR A 16 -14.74 0.37 42.33
CA THR A 16 -14.49 1.58 41.51
C THR A 16 -13.69 1.31 40.24
N LEU A 17 -13.12 0.12 40.07
CA LEU A 17 -12.42 -0.28 38.83
C LEU A 17 -13.33 -1.00 37.82
N ALA A 18 -14.59 -1.26 38.15
CA ALA A 18 -15.55 -1.91 37.26
C ALA A 18 -16.47 -0.93 36.49
N LEU A 19 -16.32 0.39 36.69
CA LEU A 19 -17.16 1.42 36.06
C LEU A 19 -16.45 2.30 35.02
N SER A 20 -15.18 2.03 34.68
CA SER A 20 -14.50 2.65 33.53
C SER A 20 -14.54 1.81 32.25
N LEU A 21 -15.23 0.67 32.26
CA LEU A 21 -15.33 -0.27 31.13
C LEU A 21 -16.73 -0.36 30.51
N ILE A 22 -17.64 0.57 30.84
CA ILE A 22 -18.91 0.73 30.13
C ILE A 22 -18.93 2.10 29.44
N GLY A 23 -18.48 2.11 28.18
CA GLY A 23 -19.15 2.87 27.11
C GLY A 23 -19.13 4.41 27.16
N CYS A 24 -17.97 5.04 27.38
CA CYS A 24 -17.82 6.49 27.20
C CYS A 24 -16.72 6.83 26.18
N GLY A 25 -16.88 6.28 24.99
CA GLY A 25 -16.24 6.76 23.78
C GLY A 25 -17.24 6.45 22.69
N GLY A 26 -18.28 7.28 22.59
CA GLY A 26 -19.35 7.05 21.64
C GLY A 26 -18.73 6.79 20.28
N GLU A 27 -19.18 5.71 19.64
CA GLU A 27 -18.93 5.35 18.24
C GLU A 27 -19.53 6.40 17.28
N LYS A 28 -19.48 7.68 17.67
CA LYS A 28 -20.03 8.84 16.98
C LYS A 28 -19.56 8.86 15.53
N ASP A 29 -18.32 8.46 15.30
CA ASP A 29 -17.69 8.45 13.99
C ASP A 29 -17.46 7.04 13.44
N LEU A 30 -18.03 5.99 14.05
CA LEU A 30 -17.78 4.60 13.60
C LEU A 30 -18.25 4.37 12.16
N GLU A 31 -19.44 4.85 11.79
CA GLU A 31 -19.94 4.69 10.43
C GLU A 31 -19.11 5.50 9.42
N SER A 32 -18.64 6.69 9.81
CA SER A 32 -17.70 7.47 9.01
C SER A 32 -16.37 6.75 8.83
N ALA A 33 -15.82 6.13 9.90
CA ALA A 33 -14.58 5.36 9.84
C ALA A 33 -14.71 4.15 8.92
N LYS A 34 -15.81 3.40 9.01
CA LYS A 34 -16.11 2.28 8.09
C LYS A 34 -16.19 2.73 6.65
N SER A 35 -16.88 3.84 6.39
CA SER A 35 -17.04 4.37 5.04
C SER A 35 -15.70 4.80 4.43
N LEU A 36 -14.89 5.56 5.18
CA LEU A 36 -13.59 6.05 4.73
C LEU A 36 -12.57 4.92 4.54
N VAL A 37 -12.52 3.95 5.46
CA VAL A 37 -11.68 2.76 5.28
C VAL A 37 -12.09 1.99 4.02
N LYS A 38 -13.39 1.81 3.79
CA LYS A 38 -13.88 1.14 2.58
C LYS A 38 -13.51 1.90 1.30
N GLU A 39 -13.59 3.23 1.32
CA GLU A 39 -13.19 4.07 0.18
C GLU A 39 -11.69 3.94 -0.11
N GLY A 40 -10.86 4.01 0.93
CA GLY A 40 -9.41 3.79 0.81
C GLY A 40 -9.08 2.40 0.27
N ASP A 41 -9.74 1.37 0.81
CA ASP A 41 -9.57 -0.02 0.37
C ASP A 41 -9.94 -0.21 -1.11
N ILE A 42 -11.06 0.37 -1.57
CA ILE A 42 -11.47 0.30 -2.97
C ILE A 42 -10.40 0.92 -3.88
N LYS A 43 -9.85 2.07 -3.49
CA LYS A 43 -8.77 2.71 -4.26
C LYS A 43 -7.48 1.93 -4.23
N TYR A 44 -7.14 1.29 -3.11
CA TYR A 44 -5.99 0.41 -3.05
C TYR A 44 -6.20 -0.87 -3.90
N ASP A 45 -7.40 -1.44 -3.95
CA ASP A 45 -7.71 -2.57 -4.83
C ASP A 45 -7.59 -2.20 -6.33
N GLU A 46 -7.94 -0.95 -6.68
CA GLU A 46 -7.69 -0.40 -8.03
C GLU A 46 -6.18 -0.29 -8.33
N VAL A 47 -5.35 0.07 -7.34
CA VAL A 47 -3.88 0.06 -7.46
C VAL A 47 -3.36 -1.35 -7.74
N GLU A 48 -3.79 -2.36 -6.98
CA GLU A 48 -3.35 -3.75 -7.17
C GLU A 48 -3.74 -4.27 -8.56
N THR A 49 -4.95 -3.92 -9.03
CA THR A 49 -5.38 -4.25 -10.39
C THR A 49 -4.49 -3.60 -11.45
N ALA A 50 -4.14 -2.32 -11.27
CA ALA A 50 -3.27 -1.60 -12.19
C ALA A 50 -1.83 -2.15 -12.19
N LYS A 51 -1.30 -2.56 -11.03
CA LYS A 51 0.00 -3.25 -10.93
C LYS A 51 0.01 -4.58 -11.69
N ALA A 52 -1.05 -5.39 -11.55
CA ALA A 52 -1.17 -6.63 -12.31
C ALA A 52 -1.17 -6.39 -13.83
N ASN A 53 -1.82 -5.30 -14.30
CA ASN A 53 -1.77 -4.90 -15.70
C ASN A 53 -0.35 -4.47 -16.12
N LEU A 54 0.39 -3.77 -15.26
CA LEU A 54 1.78 -3.40 -15.49
C LEU A 54 2.67 -4.64 -15.62
N GLU A 55 2.53 -5.61 -14.72
CA GLU A 55 3.26 -6.89 -14.75
C GLU A 55 2.95 -7.68 -16.04
N GLN A 56 1.68 -7.71 -16.46
CA GLN A 56 1.30 -8.33 -17.73
C GLN A 56 2.03 -7.65 -18.90
N LYS A 57 2.08 -6.32 -18.93
CA LYS A 57 2.78 -5.56 -19.98
C LYS A 57 4.28 -5.83 -19.97
N GLN A 58 4.91 -5.87 -18.79
CA GLN A 58 6.31 -6.25 -18.65
C GLN A 58 6.56 -7.66 -19.19
N THR A 59 5.67 -8.62 -18.88
CA THR A 59 5.75 -10.00 -19.39
C THR A 59 5.61 -10.07 -20.91
N GLU A 60 4.72 -9.28 -21.50
CA GLU A 60 4.55 -9.18 -22.96
C GLU A 60 5.84 -8.68 -23.63
N ILE A 61 6.43 -7.60 -23.11
CA ILE A 61 7.69 -7.05 -23.61
C ILE A 61 8.83 -8.07 -23.46
N ALA A 62 8.97 -8.67 -22.28
CA ALA A 62 10.00 -9.66 -22.00
C ALA A 62 9.92 -10.86 -22.97
N LYS A 63 8.72 -11.36 -23.26
CA LYS A 63 8.54 -12.45 -24.23
C LYS A 63 9.07 -12.09 -25.62
N VAL A 64 8.78 -10.88 -26.11
CA VAL A 64 9.28 -10.42 -27.42
C VAL A 64 10.80 -10.30 -27.43
N LEU A 65 11.40 -9.86 -26.32
CA LEU A 65 12.85 -9.78 -26.20
C LEU A 65 13.52 -11.16 -26.14
N MET A 66 12.90 -12.12 -25.44
CA MET A 66 13.43 -13.48 -25.29
C MET A 66 13.35 -14.30 -26.57
N THR A 67 12.34 -14.10 -27.43
CA THR A 67 12.25 -14.80 -28.72
C THR A 67 13.30 -14.31 -29.72
N GLY A 68 13.89 -13.12 -29.50
CA GLY A 68 14.83 -12.49 -30.41
C GLY A 68 14.18 -11.96 -31.70
N ASP A 69 12.87 -12.13 -31.87
CA ASP A 69 12.10 -11.59 -32.96
C ASP A 69 11.61 -10.18 -32.60
N THR A 70 12.49 -9.20 -32.77
CA THR A 70 12.18 -7.80 -32.48
C THR A 70 11.36 -7.12 -33.59
N SER A 71 10.86 -7.86 -34.58
CA SER A 71 10.03 -7.29 -35.65
C SER A 71 8.73 -6.66 -35.11
N ALA A 72 8.28 -7.11 -33.93
CA ALA A 72 7.15 -6.54 -33.19
C ALA A 72 7.49 -5.30 -32.33
N LEU A 73 8.76 -4.85 -32.31
CA LEU A 73 9.24 -3.68 -31.56
C LEU A 73 9.59 -2.54 -32.53
N THR A 74 8.69 -2.25 -33.47
CA THR A 74 8.86 -1.06 -34.33
C THR A 74 8.84 0.22 -33.49
N PRO A 75 9.45 1.34 -33.95
CA PRO A 75 9.44 2.58 -33.19
C PRO A 75 8.03 3.06 -32.79
N GLY A 76 7.04 2.86 -33.66
CA GLY A 76 5.64 3.21 -33.36
C GLY A 76 5.01 2.32 -32.28
N GLN A 77 5.32 1.02 -32.29
CA GLN A 77 4.86 0.10 -31.24
C GLN A 77 5.53 0.38 -29.90
N MET A 78 6.83 0.69 -29.91
CA MET A 78 7.58 1.06 -28.71
C MET A 78 7.05 2.35 -28.06
N GLU A 79 6.73 3.36 -28.87
CA GLU A 79 6.12 4.59 -28.39
C GLU A 79 4.72 4.35 -27.82
N GLN A 80 3.93 3.47 -28.45
CA GLN A 80 2.62 3.08 -27.93
C GLN A 80 2.75 2.33 -26.58
N THR A 81 3.64 1.34 -26.49
CA THR A 81 3.91 0.61 -25.26
C THR A 81 4.37 1.53 -24.14
N LYS A 82 5.25 2.50 -24.45
CA LYS A 82 5.69 3.51 -23.50
C LYS A 82 4.50 4.29 -22.92
N LYS A 83 3.61 4.79 -23.78
CA LYS A 83 2.42 5.53 -23.33
C LYS A 83 1.50 4.69 -22.46
N GLU A 84 1.24 3.44 -22.85
CA GLU A 84 0.42 2.52 -22.05
C GLU A 84 1.02 2.30 -20.66
N VAL A 85 2.33 2.12 -20.57
CA VAL A 85 3.04 1.97 -19.30
C VAL A 85 2.98 3.24 -18.46
N GLU A 86 3.23 4.42 -19.06
CA GLU A 86 3.15 5.72 -18.38
C GLU A 86 1.72 6.01 -17.88
N GLU A 87 0.68 5.64 -18.64
CA GLU A 87 -0.72 5.77 -18.24
C GLU A 87 -1.05 4.86 -17.05
N ILE A 88 -0.57 3.61 -17.05
CA ILE A 88 -0.78 2.69 -15.92
C ILE A 88 -0.08 3.20 -14.66
N VAL A 89 1.19 3.62 -14.77
CA VAL A 89 1.98 4.18 -13.66
C VAL A 89 1.33 5.44 -13.10
N SER A 90 0.89 6.36 -13.96
CA SER A 90 0.17 7.56 -13.56
C SER A 90 -1.14 7.24 -12.83
N LYS A 91 -1.89 6.25 -13.31
CA LYS A 91 -3.10 5.77 -12.63
C LYS A 91 -2.80 5.21 -11.24
N ILE A 92 -1.76 4.37 -11.10
CA ILE A 92 -1.32 3.85 -9.80
C ILE A 92 -1.03 5.00 -8.84
N GLY A 93 -0.24 6.00 -9.27
CA GLY A 93 0.09 7.16 -8.45
C GLY A 93 -1.15 7.95 -8.01
N ALA A 94 -2.10 8.19 -8.91
CA ALA A 94 -3.33 8.91 -8.60
C ALA A 94 -4.25 8.16 -7.61
N ASP A 95 -4.38 6.84 -7.78
CA ASP A 95 -5.19 6.01 -6.88
C ASP A 95 -4.54 5.88 -5.49
N LEU A 96 -3.20 5.78 -5.41
CA LEU A 96 -2.46 5.82 -4.14
C LEU A 96 -2.69 7.13 -3.37
N ILE A 97 -2.64 8.28 -4.05
CA ILE A 97 -2.93 9.59 -3.44
C ILE A 97 -4.37 9.62 -2.89
N THR A 98 -5.33 9.12 -3.68
CA THR A 98 -6.74 9.09 -3.29
C THR A 98 -6.97 8.17 -2.10
N ALA A 99 -6.40 6.96 -2.11
CA ALA A 99 -6.47 6.02 -1.00
C ALA A 99 -5.89 6.61 0.29
N LYS A 100 -4.71 7.26 0.19
CA LYS A 100 -4.05 7.91 1.33
C LYS A 100 -4.95 8.97 1.94
N ALA A 101 -5.56 9.83 1.13
CA ALA A 101 -6.45 10.89 1.61
C ALA A 101 -7.67 10.34 2.38
N SER A 102 -8.22 9.18 1.98
CA SER A 102 -9.30 8.53 2.74
C SER A 102 -8.80 8.01 4.10
N TYR A 103 -7.63 7.37 4.14
CA TYR A 103 -7.04 6.88 5.39
C TYR A 103 -6.62 8.02 6.35
N GLU A 104 -6.07 9.12 5.82
CA GLU A 104 -5.71 10.30 6.63
C GLU A 104 -6.94 10.92 7.31
N GLN A 105 -8.11 10.89 6.66
CA GLN A 105 -9.36 11.34 7.28
C GLN A 105 -9.80 10.44 8.44
N VAL A 106 -9.55 9.12 8.37
CA VAL A 106 -9.82 8.20 9.49
C VAL A 106 -9.02 8.59 10.74
N LEU A 107 -7.79 9.06 10.56
CA LEU A 107 -6.92 9.49 11.67
C LEU A 107 -7.48 10.70 12.44
N GLN A 108 -8.38 11.47 11.82
CA GLN A 108 -9.01 12.65 12.44
C GLN A 108 -10.27 12.33 13.25
N LEU A 109 -10.82 11.11 13.16
CA LEU A 109 -12.08 10.73 13.82
C LEU A 109 -11.89 10.43 15.31
N GLU A 110 -12.95 10.54 16.12
CA GLU A 110 -12.86 10.23 17.56
C GLU A 110 -13.43 8.84 17.88
N GLY A 111 -12.89 8.19 18.91
CA GLY A 111 -13.43 6.92 19.43
C GLY A 111 -13.24 5.68 18.54
N VAL A 112 -12.49 5.77 17.44
CA VAL A 112 -12.32 4.69 16.44
C VAL A 112 -10.88 4.15 16.33
N GLN A 113 -10.19 3.94 17.45
CA GLN A 113 -8.74 3.63 17.49
C GLN A 113 -8.33 2.48 16.56
N LYS A 114 -9.08 1.36 16.54
CA LYS A 114 -8.76 0.23 15.66
C LYS A 114 -8.73 0.60 14.17
N TYR A 115 -9.65 1.47 13.73
CA TYR A 115 -9.69 1.96 12.35
C TYR A 115 -8.49 2.87 12.07
N LYS A 116 -8.07 3.67 13.05
CA LYS A 116 -6.85 4.50 12.93
C LYS A 116 -5.59 3.66 12.81
N ASP A 117 -5.48 2.57 13.58
CA ASP A 117 -4.33 1.68 13.54
C ASP A 117 -4.20 1.04 12.15
N TYR A 118 -5.31 0.54 11.60
CA TYR A 118 -5.36 0.03 10.23
C TYR A 118 -5.03 1.11 9.19
N ALA A 119 -5.66 2.28 9.27
CA ALA A 119 -5.44 3.39 8.34
C ALA A 119 -3.97 3.87 8.36
N SER A 120 -3.35 3.96 9.54
CA SER A 120 -1.94 4.34 9.69
C SER A 120 -1.04 3.34 8.99
N LYS A 121 -1.29 2.03 9.16
CA LYS A 121 -0.52 0.99 8.50
C LYS A 121 -0.69 1.02 6.97
N MET A 122 -1.90 1.26 6.48
CA MET A 122 -2.14 1.42 5.04
C MET A 122 -1.46 2.66 4.47
N ILE A 123 -1.33 3.75 5.24
CA ILE A 123 -0.55 4.92 4.82
C ILE A 123 0.93 4.56 4.65
N GLU A 124 1.53 3.80 5.59
CA GLU A 124 2.91 3.31 5.45
C GLU A 124 3.08 2.46 4.18
N VAL A 125 2.14 1.55 3.90
CA VAL A 125 2.10 0.76 2.66
C VAL A 125 2.08 1.68 1.43
N ILE A 126 1.21 2.69 1.43
CA ILE A 126 1.06 3.61 0.29
C ILE A 126 2.34 4.41 0.06
N GLU A 127 2.97 4.92 1.11
CA GLU A 127 4.24 5.67 1.00
C GLU A 127 5.34 4.80 0.39
N LYS A 128 5.43 3.52 0.80
CA LYS A 128 6.36 2.57 0.20
C LYS A 128 6.05 2.25 -1.26
N ASN A 129 4.77 2.18 -1.62
CA ASN A 129 4.37 2.02 -3.01
C ASN A 129 4.70 3.24 -3.87
N GLN A 130 4.65 4.46 -3.31
CA GLN A 130 5.08 5.66 -3.98
C GLN A 130 6.61 5.63 -4.22
N GLU A 131 7.39 5.26 -3.20
CA GLU A 131 8.84 5.04 -3.36
C GLU A 131 9.15 3.99 -4.45
N LEU A 132 8.38 2.89 -4.49
CA LEU A 132 8.52 1.84 -5.50
C LEU A 132 8.20 2.36 -6.89
N LEU A 133 7.15 3.17 -7.04
CA LEU A 133 6.73 3.75 -8.31
C LEU A 133 7.81 4.66 -8.89
N ASP A 134 8.46 5.47 -8.06
CA ASP A 134 9.59 6.31 -8.47
C ASP A 134 10.74 5.47 -9.06
N GLN A 135 11.06 4.32 -8.44
CA GLN A 135 12.09 3.41 -8.98
C GLN A 135 11.66 2.75 -10.29
N VAL A 136 10.39 2.38 -10.40
CA VAL A 136 9.81 1.81 -11.62
C VAL A 136 9.88 2.80 -12.77
N GLU A 137 9.56 4.09 -12.54
CA GLU A 137 9.69 5.14 -13.55
C GLU A 137 11.13 5.30 -14.06
N VAL A 138 12.11 5.27 -13.15
CA VAL A 138 13.54 5.31 -13.53
C VAL A 138 13.91 4.11 -14.39
N LEU A 139 13.48 2.89 -14.03
CA LEU A 139 13.74 1.70 -14.83
C LEU A 139 13.08 1.76 -16.22
N ILE A 140 11.84 2.24 -16.30
CA ILE A 140 11.14 2.42 -17.58
C ILE A 140 11.92 3.38 -18.48
N ALA A 141 12.37 4.52 -17.93
CA ALA A 141 13.17 5.49 -18.69
C ALA A 141 14.48 4.87 -19.21
N LYS A 142 15.21 4.12 -18.37
CA LYS A 142 16.43 3.41 -18.78
C LYS A 142 16.15 2.37 -19.87
N PHE A 143 15.10 1.57 -19.71
CA PHE A 143 14.69 0.57 -20.68
C PHE A 143 14.37 1.22 -22.04
N MET A 144 13.60 2.29 -22.06
CA MET A 144 13.26 3.03 -23.28
C MET A 144 14.50 3.65 -23.95
N GLN A 145 15.46 4.14 -23.17
CA GLN A 145 16.73 4.65 -23.70
C GLN A 145 17.53 3.54 -24.40
N MET A 146 17.61 2.35 -23.81
CA MET A 146 18.29 1.22 -24.45
C MET A 146 17.62 0.81 -25.75
N MET A 147 16.29 0.72 -25.75
CA MET A 147 15.50 0.36 -26.94
C MET A 147 15.69 1.34 -28.10
N THR A 148 15.89 2.63 -27.82
CA THR A 148 16.07 3.66 -28.85
C THR A 148 17.53 3.84 -29.30
N SER A 149 18.50 3.30 -28.55
CA SER A 149 19.93 3.37 -28.89
C SER A 149 20.35 2.53 -30.10
N GLY A 150 19.48 1.64 -30.58
CA GLY A 150 19.76 0.70 -31.67
C GLY A 150 20.67 -0.47 -31.28
N ALA A 151 21.16 -0.52 -30.04
CA ALA A 151 21.82 -1.67 -29.47
C ALA A 151 20.80 -2.74 -29.06
N LYS A 152 21.20 -4.01 -29.09
CA LYS A 152 20.40 -5.08 -28.51
C LYS A 152 20.24 -4.79 -27.00
N PRO A 153 19.01 -4.77 -26.46
CA PRO A 153 18.80 -4.53 -25.03
C PRO A 153 19.52 -5.60 -24.22
N ASP A 154 20.41 -5.17 -23.32
CA ASP A 154 21.01 -6.04 -22.33
C ASP A 154 20.16 -6.02 -21.05
N LEU A 155 19.24 -6.98 -20.97
CA LEU A 155 18.36 -7.13 -19.82
C LEU A 155 19.13 -7.46 -18.53
N THR A 156 20.32 -8.05 -18.63
CA THR A 156 21.15 -8.34 -17.46
C THR A 156 21.56 -7.04 -16.76
N THR A 157 21.90 -5.99 -17.52
CA THR A 157 22.21 -4.67 -16.95
C THR A 157 21.03 -4.05 -16.19
N ILE A 158 19.78 -4.27 -16.63
CA ILE A 158 18.59 -3.83 -15.87
C ILE A 158 18.44 -4.67 -14.60
N LEU A 159 18.52 -5.99 -14.72
CA LEU A 159 18.27 -6.90 -13.60
C LEU A 159 19.30 -6.73 -12.47
N GLU A 160 20.53 -6.35 -12.81
CA GLU A 160 21.61 -6.11 -11.86
C GLU A 160 21.69 -4.64 -11.37
N SER A 161 20.81 -3.76 -11.87
CA SER A 161 20.81 -2.34 -11.51
C SER A 161 20.42 -2.10 -10.06
N GLU A 162 20.92 -0.99 -9.49
CA GLU A 162 20.57 -0.55 -8.13
C GLU A 162 19.06 -0.32 -7.98
N GLU A 163 18.39 0.18 -9.02
CA GLU A 163 16.94 0.40 -8.98
C GLU A 163 16.15 -0.91 -8.91
N MET A 164 16.59 -1.96 -9.63
CA MET A 164 15.94 -3.28 -9.54
C MET A 164 16.14 -3.90 -8.15
N GLN A 165 17.32 -3.74 -7.55
CA GLN A 165 17.55 -4.16 -6.17
C GLN A 165 16.63 -3.42 -5.21
N LYS A 166 16.49 -2.10 -5.38
CA LYS A 166 15.60 -1.28 -4.55
C LYS A 166 14.12 -1.64 -4.72
N ILE A 167 13.68 -1.96 -5.94
CA ILE A 167 12.31 -2.46 -6.19
C ILE A 167 12.06 -3.76 -5.44
N ASN A 168 13.01 -4.70 -5.46
CA ASN A 168 12.87 -5.95 -4.72
C ASN A 168 12.78 -5.71 -3.20
N GLU A 169 13.67 -4.88 -2.64
CA GLU A 169 13.61 -4.49 -1.22
C GLU A 169 12.27 -3.86 -0.85
N LEU A 170 11.80 -2.88 -1.64
CA LEU A 170 10.53 -2.20 -1.39
C LEU A 170 9.35 -3.15 -1.50
N THR A 171 9.38 -4.10 -2.44
CA THR A 171 8.33 -5.12 -2.58
C THR A 171 8.25 -5.98 -1.32
N GLU A 172 9.38 -6.45 -0.80
CA GLU A 172 9.43 -7.23 0.45
C GLU A 172 8.94 -6.41 1.66
N GLU A 173 9.32 -5.13 1.75
CA GLU A 173 8.84 -4.21 2.79
C GLU A 173 7.31 -4.00 2.69
N ILE A 174 6.78 -3.80 1.49
CA ILE A 174 5.35 -3.64 1.23
C ILE A 174 4.58 -4.90 1.64
N ASP A 175 5.06 -6.09 1.27
CA ASP A 175 4.42 -7.36 1.62
C ASP A 175 4.34 -7.54 3.14
N ALA A 176 5.44 -7.25 3.84
CA ALA A 176 5.46 -7.32 5.31
C ALA A 176 4.45 -6.35 5.95
N LEU A 177 4.37 -5.11 5.45
CA LEU A 177 3.40 -4.11 5.93
C LEU A 177 1.96 -4.51 5.60
N MET A 178 1.70 -5.10 4.43
CA MET A 178 0.39 -5.59 4.02
C MET A 178 -0.08 -6.76 4.88
N ASP A 179 0.84 -7.63 5.31
CA ASP A 179 0.55 -8.71 6.27
C ASP A 179 0.15 -8.15 7.64
N GLU A 180 0.81 -7.08 8.11
CA GLU A 180 0.43 -6.36 9.33
C GLU A 180 -0.93 -5.68 9.18
N ALA A 181 -1.16 -4.95 8.08
CA ALA A 181 -2.44 -4.29 7.79
C ALA A 181 -3.59 -5.32 7.74
N SER A 182 -3.35 -6.48 7.13
CA SER A 182 -4.33 -7.56 7.02
C SER A 182 -4.72 -8.16 8.37
N LYS A 183 -3.80 -8.19 9.35
CA LYS A 183 -4.12 -8.59 10.74
C LYS A 183 -5.02 -7.55 11.39
N LEU A 184 -4.65 -6.27 11.30
CA LEU A 184 -5.45 -5.16 11.84
C LEU A 184 -6.85 -5.11 11.21
N LYS A 185 -6.96 -5.35 9.90
CA LYS A 185 -8.23 -5.40 9.16
C LYS A 185 -9.18 -6.49 9.70
N LYS A 186 -8.65 -7.63 10.15
CA LYS A 186 -9.46 -8.71 10.74
C LYS A 186 -10.07 -8.30 12.08
N ASP A 187 -9.38 -7.43 12.83
CA ASP A 187 -9.82 -6.93 14.13
C ASP A 187 -10.87 -5.80 14.04
N LEU A 188 -11.15 -5.30 12.82
CA LEU A 188 -12.23 -4.35 12.51
C LEU A 188 -13.62 -5.01 12.44
N LYS A 189 -13.68 -6.35 12.45
CA LYS A 189 -14.93 -7.13 12.49
C LYS A 189 -15.45 -7.27 13.92
#